data_AF-A0A2M7ZAX7-F1
#
_entry.id   AF-A0A2M7ZAX7-F1
#
_cell.length_a   1.000
_cell.length_b   1.000
_cell.length_c   1.000
_cell.angle_alpha   90.00
_cell.angle_beta   90.00
_cell.angle_gamma   90.00
#
_symmetry.space_group_name_H-M   'P 1'
#
loop_
_entity.id
_entity.type
_entity.pdbx_description
1 polymer ?
#
loop_
_entity_poly.entity_id
_entity_poly.type
_entity_poly.pdbx_seq_one_letter_code
_entity_poly.pdbx_strand_id
1 'polypeptide(L)'
;MKKFLKTIKPWFPSFLLFPVMVLLILNQGKFIPIVDHINLLIHEGGHGVFSVFGKFIHALGGTLMQLIIPSMFIVFNIWKKKRISLQIALIYLAQNLMNISVYVSDARAKQLPLLGGKKVYHDWAYLLGELNLLESDIIIGEIIFFVSVAVLLFSLFVPMIFRDYRKVNINLDL
;
A
#
# COMPACT_ATOMS: atom_id res chain seq x y z
N MET A 1 -35.86 8.69 -11.27
CA MET A 1 -35.34 8.05 -10.04
C MET A 1 -34.50 6.78 -10.28
N LYS A 2 -35.00 5.72 -10.95
CA LYS A 2 -34.25 4.44 -11.15
C LYS A 2 -32.91 4.56 -11.91
N LYS A 3 -32.82 5.41 -12.94
CA LYS A 3 -31.58 5.64 -13.72
C LYS A 3 -30.48 6.31 -12.88
N PHE A 4 -30.86 7.27 -12.04
CA PHE A 4 -29.98 7.99 -11.12
C PHE A 4 -29.39 7.04 -10.06
N LEU A 5 -30.23 6.23 -9.42
CA LEU A 5 -29.79 5.22 -8.44
C LEU A 5 -28.81 4.20 -9.05
N LYS A 6 -29.00 3.82 -10.32
CA LYS A 6 -28.09 2.90 -11.03
C LYS A 6 -26.70 3.51 -11.28
N THR A 7 -26.61 4.83 -11.45
CA THR A 7 -25.34 5.55 -11.62
C THR A 7 -24.58 5.71 -10.31
N ILE A 8 -25.29 5.91 -9.19
CA ILE A 8 -24.68 6.17 -7.88
C ILE A 8 -24.29 4.89 -7.14
N LYS A 9 -25.05 3.80 -7.31
CA LYS A 9 -24.82 2.53 -6.59
C LYS A 9 -23.36 2.04 -6.61
N PRO A 10 -22.60 2.11 -7.72
CA PRO A 10 -21.20 1.71 -7.74
C PRO A 10 -20.26 2.55 -6.86
N TRP A 11 -20.64 3.79 -6.53
CA TRP A 11 -19.86 4.74 -5.74
C TRP A 11 -20.07 4.62 -4.24
N PHE A 12 -21.12 3.91 -3.81
CA PHE A 12 -21.43 3.74 -2.39
C PHE A 12 -20.23 3.23 -1.55
N PRO A 13 -19.44 2.25 -2.01
CA PRO A 13 -18.24 1.84 -1.29
C PRO A 13 -17.18 2.95 -1.17
N SER A 14 -16.99 3.79 -2.20
CA SER A 14 -16.06 4.93 -2.12
C SER A 14 -16.49 5.90 -1.02
N PHE A 15 -17.79 6.19 -0.90
CA PHE A 15 -18.30 7.03 0.19
C PHE A 15 -18.08 6.41 1.57
N LEU A 16 -18.29 5.10 1.71
CA LEU A 16 -18.07 4.38 2.97
C LEU A 16 -16.58 4.36 3.37
N LEU A 17 -15.69 4.21 2.40
CA LEU A 17 -14.24 4.10 2.64
C LEU A 17 -13.57 5.48 2.79
N PHE A 18 -14.18 6.56 2.32
CA PHE A 18 -13.60 7.90 2.37
C PHE A 18 -13.19 8.37 3.78
N PRO A 19 -13.99 8.19 4.85
CA PRO A 19 -13.55 8.52 6.20
C PRO A 19 -12.28 7.77 6.63
N VAL A 20 -12.15 6.50 6.25
CA VAL A 20 -10.94 5.71 6.55
C VAL A 20 -9.73 6.32 5.86
N MET A 21 -9.86 6.73 4.59
CA MET A 21 -8.77 7.38 3.86
C MET A 21 -8.36 8.70 4.52
N VAL A 22 -9.33 9.52 4.94
CA VAL A 22 -9.05 10.77 5.65
C VAL A 22 -8.32 10.49 6.97
N LEU A 23 -8.77 9.50 7.75
CA LEU A 23 -8.10 9.11 8.99
C LEU A 23 -6.66 8.64 8.76
N LEU A 24 -6.40 7.90 7.68
CA LEU A 24 -5.04 7.48 7.31
C LEU A 24 -4.14 8.68 6.95
N ILE A 25 -4.66 9.64 6.17
CA ILE A 25 -3.92 10.86 5.82
C ILE A 25 -3.61 11.68 7.07
N LEU A 26 -4.59 11.86 7.97
CA LEU A 26 -4.40 12.59 9.24
C LEU A 26 -3.47 11.86 10.21
N ASN A 27 -3.41 10.53 10.15
CA ASN A 27 -2.49 9.72 10.94
C ASN A 27 -1.02 9.92 10.51
N GLN A 28 -0.76 10.35 9.26
CA GLN A 28 0.59 10.68 8.75
C GLN A 28 1.60 9.52 8.88
N GLY A 29 1.13 8.28 8.76
CA GLY A 29 1.99 7.09 8.87
C GLY A 29 2.40 6.74 10.30
N LYS A 30 1.82 7.39 11.33
CA LYS A 30 2.02 6.98 12.72
C LYS A 30 1.52 5.56 12.92
N PHE A 31 2.26 4.80 13.72
CA PHE A 31 2.01 3.39 13.95
C PHE A 31 0.55 3.08 14.30
N ILE A 32 -0.07 2.21 13.50
CA ILE A 32 -1.42 1.69 13.68
C ILE A 32 -1.30 0.26 14.24
N PRO A 33 -1.75 0.01 15.49
CA PRO A 33 -1.73 -1.32 16.06
C PRO A 33 -2.41 -2.36 15.16
N ILE A 34 -1.95 -3.61 15.25
CA ILE A 34 -2.37 -4.74 14.39
C ILE A 34 -1.91 -4.59 12.92
N VAL A 35 -2.29 -3.53 12.22
CA VAL A 35 -1.95 -3.34 10.80
C VAL A 35 -0.45 -3.26 10.61
N ASP A 36 0.24 -2.42 11.39
CA ASP A 36 1.69 -2.27 11.24
C ASP A 36 2.48 -3.43 11.85
N HIS A 37 1.89 -4.20 12.77
CA HIS A 37 2.50 -5.48 13.19
C HIS A 37 2.46 -6.52 12.07
N ILE A 38 1.37 -6.58 11.31
CA ILE A 38 1.27 -7.44 10.14
C ILE A 38 2.24 -6.96 9.05
N ASN A 39 2.30 -5.66 8.78
CA ASN A 39 3.26 -5.09 7.82
C ASN A 39 4.69 -5.39 8.24
N LEU A 40 5.02 -5.30 9.53
CA LEU A 40 6.34 -5.64 10.07
C LEU A 40 6.64 -7.13 9.89
N LEU A 41 5.70 -8.03 10.20
CA LEU A 41 5.88 -9.46 9.96
C LEU A 41 6.17 -9.76 8.48
N ILE A 42 5.45 -9.09 7.57
CA ILE A 42 5.67 -9.20 6.12
C ILE A 42 7.05 -8.64 5.74
N HIS A 43 7.47 -7.53 6.35
CA HIS A 43 8.79 -6.92 6.15
C HIS A 43 9.91 -7.89 6.54
N GLU A 44 9.88 -8.42 7.76
CA GLU A 44 10.88 -9.38 8.23
C GLU A 44 10.92 -10.66 7.37
N GLY A 45 9.74 -11.16 6.99
CA GLY A 45 9.64 -12.27 6.04
C GLY A 45 10.25 -11.97 4.67
N GLY A 46 10.17 -10.71 4.23
CA GLY A 46 10.81 -10.22 3.02
C GLY A 46 12.32 -10.38 3.04
N HIS A 47 13.00 -10.00 4.13
CA HIS A 47 14.44 -10.24 4.27
C HIS A 47 14.81 -11.71 4.11
N GLY A 48 13.99 -12.62 4.67
CA GLY A 48 14.14 -14.06 4.50
C GLY A 48 14.01 -14.52 3.04
N VAL A 49 12.95 -14.09 2.36
CA VAL A 49 12.71 -14.44 0.94
C VAL A 49 13.81 -13.90 0.03
N PHE A 50 14.28 -12.68 0.29
CA PHE A 50 15.31 -12.01 -0.51
C PHE A 50 16.75 -12.28 -0.01
N SER A 51 16.94 -13.17 0.97
CA SER A 51 18.27 -13.51 1.52
C SER A 51 19.19 -14.22 0.52
N VAL A 52 18.62 -14.84 -0.51
CA VAL A 52 19.36 -15.51 -1.58
C VAL A 52 20.09 -14.54 -2.52
N PHE A 53 19.77 -13.24 -2.42
CA PHE A 53 20.41 -12.19 -3.21
C PHE A 53 21.53 -11.48 -2.42
N GLY A 54 22.22 -10.54 -3.06
CA GLY A 54 23.22 -9.72 -2.41
C GLY A 54 22.65 -8.81 -1.31
N LYS A 55 23.52 -8.31 -0.43
CA LYS A 55 23.18 -7.50 0.75
C LYS A 55 22.20 -6.34 0.45
N PHE A 56 22.40 -5.65 -0.67
CA PHE A 56 21.52 -4.57 -1.11
C PHE A 56 20.07 -5.04 -1.28
N ILE A 57 19.85 -6.13 -2.02
CA ILE A 57 18.50 -6.67 -2.26
C ILE A 57 17.94 -7.32 -1.01
N HIS A 58 18.77 -7.95 -0.19
CA HIS A 58 18.34 -8.48 1.11
C HIS A 58 17.79 -7.37 2.02
N ALA A 59 18.51 -6.25 2.17
CA ALA A 59 18.06 -5.09 2.96
C ALA A 59 16.80 -4.44 2.35
N LEU A 60 16.74 -4.33 1.03
CA LEU A 60 15.55 -3.83 0.32
C LEU A 60 14.35 -4.80 0.43
N GLY A 61 14.63 -6.09 0.69
CA GLY A 61 13.69 -7.20 0.67
C GLY A 61 12.47 -7.01 1.56
N GLY A 62 12.64 -6.40 2.74
CA GLY A 62 11.52 -6.15 3.64
C GLY A 62 10.53 -5.16 3.06
N THR A 63 11.01 -4.02 2.55
CA THR A 63 10.16 -3.05 1.85
C THR A 63 9.54 -3.65 0.59
N LEU A 64 10.30 -4.44 -0.18
CA LEU A 64 9.76 -5.10 -1.38
C LEU A 64 8.58 -6.00 -1.04
N MET A 65 8.70 -6.82 0.00
CA MET A 65 7.62 -7.72 0.37
C MET A 65 6.38 -6.97 0.87
N GLN A 66 6.58 -5.88 1.65
CA GLN A 66 5.49 -4.98 2.05
C GLN A 66 4.72 -4.39 0.86
N LEU A 67 5.37 -4.17 -0.29
CA LEU A 67 4.73 -3.68 -1.51
C LEU A 67 4.16 -4.80 -2.38
N ILE A 68 4.84 -5.95 -2.48
CA ILE A 68 4.45 -7.08 -3.32
C ILE A 68 3.11 -7.67 -2.85
N ILE A 69 2.94 -7.91 -1.56
CA ILE A 69 1.74 -8.54 -1.01
C ILE A 69 0.45 -7.75 -1.33
N PRO A 70 0.31 -6.46 -1.00
CA PRO A 70 -0.86 -5.67 -1.39
C PRO A 70 -1.02 -5.58 -2.91
N SER A 71 0.09 -5.49 -3.66
CA SER A 71 0.05 -5.47 -5.13
C SER A 71 -0.50 -6.77 -5.74
N MET A 72 -0.21 -7.93 -5.16
CA MET A 72 -0.81 -9.21 -5.57
C MET A 72 -2.33 -9.19 -5.38
N PHE A 73 -2.82 -8.64 -4.26
CA PHE A 73 -4.27 -8.48 -4.04
C PHE A 73 -4.89 -7.52 -5.04
N ILE A 74 -4.21 -6.43 -5.42
CA ILE A 74 -4.66 -5.50 -6.47
C ILE A 74 -4.83 -6.25 -7.79
N VAL A 75 -3.78 -6.94 -8.27
CA VAL A 75 -3.81 -7.68 -9.54
C VAL A 75 -4.90 -8.75 -9.54
N PHE A 76 -5.01 -9.52 -8.46
CA PHE A 76 -6.03 -10.55 -8.32
C PHE A 76 -7.46 -9.97 -8.40
N ASN A 77 -7.72 -8.85 -7.72
CA ASN A 77 -9.04 -8.24 -7.72
C ASN A 77 -9.38 -7.53 -9.02
N ILE A 78 -8.38 -7.04 -9.77
CA ILE A 78 -8.56 -6.58 -11.15
C ILE A 78 -8.99 -7.76 -12.04
N TRP A 79 -8.27 -8.88 -11.96
CA TRP A 79 -8.59 -10.08 -12.75
C TRP A 79 -9.98 -10.64 -12.44
N LYS A 80 -10.38 -10.64 -11.16
CA LYS A 80 -11.71 -11.07 -10.72
C LYS A 80 -12.79 -9.99 -10.84
N LYS A 81 -12.45 -8.78 -11.31
CA LYS A 81 -13.37 -7.62 -11.42
C LYS A 81 -14.10 -7.29 -10.10
N LYS A 82 -13.42 -7.49 -8.96
CA LYS A 82 -13.97 -7.22 -7.61
C LYS A 82 -13.65 -5.80 -7.17
N ARG A 83 -14.58 -4.88 -7.41
CA ARG A 83 -14.41 -3.43 -7.15
C ARG A 83 -14.05 -3.09 -5.70
N ILE A 84 -14.86 -3.53 -4.76
CA ILE A 84 -14.69 -3.18 -3.33
C ILE A 84 -13.36 -3.72 -2.81
N SER A 85 -13.06 -4.98 -3.12
CA SER A 85 -11.81 -5.62 -2.73
C SER A 85 -10.59 -4.96 -3.37
N LEU A 86 -10.70 -4.46 -4.62
CA LEU A 86 -9.65 -3.66 -5.24
C LEU A 86 -9.43 -2.34 -4.51
N GLN A 87 -10.49 -1.64 -4.08
CA GLN A 87 -10.37 -0.42 -3.29
C GLN A 87 -9.67 -0.67 -1.97
N ILE A 88 -10.08 -1.72 -1.25
CA ILE A 88 -9.44 -2.11 0.01
C ILE A 88 -7.97 -2.45 -0.20
N ALA A 89 -7.62 -3.18 -1.27
CA ALA A 89 -6.24 -3.53 -1.58
C ALA A 89 -5.38 -2.30 -1.93
N LEU A 90 -5.93 -1.31 -2.65
CA LEU A 90 -5.27 -0.03 -2.93
C LEU A 90 -5.08 0.80 -1.65
N ILE A 91 -6.07 0.83 -0.76
CA ILE A 91 -5.94 1.49 0.55
C ILE A 91 -4.85 0.82 1.38
N TYR A 92 -4.78 -0.52 1.36
CA TYR A 92 -3.75 -1.26 2.08
C TYR A 92 -2.34 -1.03 1.51
N LEU A 93 -2.20 -0.93 0.18
CA LEU A 93 -0.94 -0.52 -0.46
C LEU A 93 -0.54 0.89 -0.02
N ALA A 94 -1.47 1.84 -0.03
CA ALA A 94 -1.19 3.20 0.39
C ALA A 94 -0.80 3.29 1.86
N GLN A 95 -1.46 2.52 2.74
CA GLN A 95 -1.09 2.46 4.15
C GLN A 95 0.34 1.89 4.34
N ASN A 96 0.73 0.88 3.56
CA ASN A 96 2.12 0.39 3.54
C ASN A 96 3.09 1.49 3.09
N LEU A 97 2.76 2.25 2.03
CA LEU A 97 3.58 3.37 1.59
C LEU A 97 3.71 4.46 2.66
N MET A 98 2.65 4.78 3.41
CA MET A 98 2.73 5.72 4.55
C MET A 98 3.66 5.20 5.66
N ASN A 99 3.58 3.90 5.98
CA ASN A 99 4.49 3.27 6.95
C ASN A 99 5.95 3.33 6.47
N ILE A 100 6.19 3.00 5.20
CA ILE A 100 7.53 3.04 4.57
C ILE A 100 8.06 4.48 4.52
N SER A 101 7.21 5.47 4.25
CA SER A 101 7.59 6.90 4.27
C SER A 101 8.23 7.29 5.60
N VAL A 102 7.61 6.90 6.72
CA VAL A 102 8.14 7.16 8.06
C VAL A 102 9.44 6.40 8.29
N TYR A 103 9.50 5.13 7.88
CA TYR A 103 10.71 4.31 8.00
C TYR A 103 11.90 4.86 7.20
N VAL A 104 11.67 5.34 5.98
CA VAL A 104 12.70 5.98 5.15
C VAL A 104 13.16 7.28 5.78
N SER A 105 12.23 8.11 6.26
CA SER A 105 12.54 9.40 6.90
C SER A 105 13.36 9.26 8.18
N ASP A 106 13.31 8.10 8.83
CA ASP A 106 14.08 7.78 10.03
C ASP A 106 15.52 7.30 9.73
N ALA A 107 15.91 7.15 8.46
CA ALA A 107 17.18 6.52 8.09
C ALA A 107 18.42 7.12 8.79
N ARG A 108 18.54 8.45 8.88
CA ARG A 108 19.63 9.09 9.66
C ARG A 108 19.36 9.09 11.16
N ALA A 109 18.13 9.40 11.56
CA ALA A 109 17.77 9.64 12.96
C ALA A 109 17.73 8.35 13.80
N LYS A 110 17.34 7.22 13.21
CA LYS A 110 17.27 5.87 13.79
C LYS A 110 16.54 5.85 15.14
N GLN A 111 15.44 6.59 15.22
CA GLN A 111 14.61 6.71 16.42
C GLN A 111 13.57 5.61 16.50
N LEU A 112 13.19 5.00 15.37
CA LEU A 112 12.20 3.92 15.36
C LEU A 112 12.76 2.66 16.06
N PRO A 113 11.95 2.00 16.89
CA PRO A 113 12.35 0.74 17.50
C PRO A 113 12.37 -0.36 16.43
N LEU A 114 13.56 -0.89 16.13
CA LEU A 114 13.72 -2.00 15.20
C LEU A 114 13.46 -3.36 15.87
N LEU A 115 12.93 -4.31 15.12
CA LEU A 115 12.81 -5.70 15.55
C LEU A 115 14.23 -6.30 15.66
N GLY A 116 14.58 -6.84 16.83
CA GLY A 116 15.96 -7.21 17.16
C GLY A 116 16.80 -6.11 17.82
N GLY A 117 16.26 -4.89 17.95
CA GLY A 117 16.83 -3.79 18.72
C GLY A 117 18.15 -3.25 18.14
N LYS A 118 19.02 -2.70 19.02
CA LYS A 118 20.27 -2.01 18.62
C LYS A 118 21.31 -2.88 17.92
N LYS A 119 21.10 -4.19 17.82
CA LYS A 119 22.02 -5.13 17.16
C LYS A 119 21.79 -5.22 15.65
N VAL A 120 20.64 -4.73 15.17
CA VAL A 120 20.27 -4.76 13.77
C VAL A 120 20.56 -3.39 13.15
N TYR A 121 21.01 -3.36 11.90
CA TYR A 121 21.20 -2.12 11.17
C TYR A 121 19.86 -1.66 10.57
N HIS A 122 19.71 -0.36 10.36
CA HIS A 122 18.51 0.20 9.75
C HIS A 122 18.60 0.06 8.23
N ASP A 123 17.63 -0.59 7.58
CA ASP A 123 17.72 -0.95 6.15
C ASP A 123 17.88 0.28 5.27
N TRP A 124 16.98 1.27 5.44
CA TRP A 124 17.04 2.49 4.64
C TRP A 124 18.27 3.36 4.90
N ALA A 125 18.86 3.31 6.11
CA ALA A 125 20.15 3.95 6.37
C ALA A 125 21.27 3.31 5.55
N TYR A 126 21.26 1.98 5.45
CA TYR A 126 22.20 1.25 4.60
C TYR A 126 21.94 1.52 3.12
N LEU A 127 20.71 1.36 2.64
CA LEU A 127 20.34 1.53 1.24
C LEU A 127 20.65 2.95 0.73
N LEU A 128 20.24 3.98 1.47
CA LEU A 128 20.53 5.36 1.08
C LEU A 128 22.03 5.69 1.21
N GLY A 129 22.73 5.08 2.17
CA GLY A 129 24.18 5.18 2.30
C GLY A 129 24.91 4.65 1.07
N GLU A 130 24.59 3.44 0.62
CA GLU A 130 25.17 2.83 -0.59
C GLU A 130 24.87 3.66 -1.86
N LEU A 131 23.73 4.35 -1.90
CA LEU A 131 23.34 5.22 -3.01
C LEU A 131 23.90 6.65 -2.90
N ASN A 132 24.61 7.00 -1.82
CA ASN A 132 25.01 8.38 -1.49
C ASN A 132 23.82 9.37 -1.43
N LEU A 133 22.65 8.90 -0.98
CA LEU A 133 21.41 9.66 -0.84
C LEU A 133 20.93 9.79 0.61
N LEU A 134 21.79 9.45 1.58
CA LEU A 134 21.42 9.42 3.00
C LEU A 134 20.89 10.78 3.52
N GLU A 135 21.46 11.89 3.03
CA GLU A 135 21.02 13.24 3.38
C GLU A 135 19.63 13.62 2.82
N SER A 136 19.12 12.83 1.86
CA SER A 136 17.82 13.03 1.21
C SER A 136 16.71 12.16 1.82
N ASP A 137 16.96 11.44 2.91
CA ASP A 137 16.01 10.53 3.57
C ASP A 137 14.63 11.16 3.83
N ILE A 138 14.58 12.37 4.38
CA ILE A 138 13.33 13.11 4.64
C ILE A 138 12.58 13.40 3.34
N ILE A 139 13.27 13.91 2.32
CA ILE A 139 12.66 14.26 1.02
C ILE A 139 12.11 13.01 0.34
N ILE A 140 12.86 11.91 0.36
CA ILE A 140 12.42 10.64 -0.23
C ILE A 140 11.20 10.12 0.54
N GLY A 141 11.22 10.18 1.87
CA GLY A 141 10.08 9.83 2.72
C GLY A 141 8.82 10.67 2.40
N GLU A 142 8.97 11.98 2.20
CA GLU A 142 7.87 12.86 1.80
C GLU A 142 7.31 12.52 0.41
N ILE A 143 8.19 12.23 -0.57
CA ILE A 143 7.76 11.79 -1.91
C ILE A 143 6.93 10.50 -1.79
N ILE A 144 7.41 9.52 -1.02
CA ILE A 144 6.68 8.26 -0.78
C ILE A 144 5.32 8.54 -0.11
N PHE A 145 5.27 9.49 0.85
CA PHE A 145 4.01 9.90 1.46
C PHE A 145 3.04 10.48 0.41
N PHE A 146 3.48 11.40 -0.44
CA PHE A 146 2.60 11.96 -1.48
C PHE A 146 2.14 10.92 -2.49
N VAL A 147 2.99 9.95 -2.85
CA VAL A 147 2.60 8.80 -3.67
C VAL A 147 1.52 7.99 -2.95
N SER A 148 1.64 7.77 -1.64
CA SER A 148 0.61 7.07 -0.87
C SER A 148 -0.74 7.79 -0.91
N VAL A 149 -0.76 9.12 -0.78
CA VAL A 149 -1.97 9.93 -0.87
C VAL A 149 -2.57 9.85 -2.27
N ALA A 150 -1.74 9.90 -3.32
CA ALA A 150 -2.20 9.74 -4.70
C ALA A 150 -2.87 8.37 -4.92
N VAL A 151 -2.30 7.29 -4.36
CA VAL A 151 -2.91 5.95 -4.41
C VAL A 151 -4.24 5.89 -3.67
N LEU A 152 -4.36 6.52 -2.49
CA LEU A 152 -5.64 6.62 -1.78
C LEU A 152 -6.70 7.35 -2.60
N LEU A 153 -6.36 8.51 -3.16
CA LEU A 153 -7.28 9.29 -3.99
C LEU A 153 -7.68 8.50 -5.23
N PHE A 154 -6.74 7.83 -5.89
CA PHE A 154 -7.04 6.96 -7.03
C PHE A 154 -8.03 5.85 -6.67
N SER A 155 -7.94 5.28 -5.47
CA SER A 155 -8.86 4.21 -5.02
C SER A 155 -10.33 4.64 -4.99
N LEU A 156 -10.63 5.94 -4.83
CA LEU A 156 -12.00 6.46 -4.88
C LEU A 156 -12.64 6.30 -6.26
N PHE A 157 -11.82 6.30 -7.32
CA PHE A 157 -12.24 6.26 -8.71
C PHE A 157 -12.31 4.85 -9.30
N VAL A 158 -12.00 3.81 -8.53
CA VAL A 158 -12.16 2.39 -8.94
C VAL A 158 -13.53 2.06 -9.55
N PRO A 159 -14.67 2.62 -9.10
CA PRO A 159 -15.97 2.38 -9.73
C PRO A 159 -16.03 2.72 -11.23
N MET A 160 -15.11 3.57 -11.73
CA MET A 160 -14.99 3.92 -13.15
C MET A 160 -14.31 2.84 -14.01
N ILE A 161 -13.49 1.98 -13.41
CA ILE A 161 -12.63 1.01 -14.12
C ILE A 161 -13.45 -0.14 -14.72
N PHE A 162 -14.43 -0.63 -13.97
CA PHE A 162 -15.27 -1.74 -14.41
C PHE A 162 -16.66 -1.24 -14.79
N ARG A 163 -17.16 -1.65 -15.95
CA ARG A 163 -18.57 -1.50 -16.33
C ARG A 163 -19.30 -2.81 -16.02
N ASP A 164 -20.44 -2.72 -15.33
CA ASP A 164 -21.30 -3.89 -15.12
C ASP A 164 -21.99 -4.19 -16.45
N TYR A 165 -21.54 -5.24 -17.13
CA TYR A 165 -22.27 -5.79 -18.26
C TYR A 165 -23.55 -6.43 -17.71
N ARG A 166 -24.71 -6.04 -18.27
CA ARG A 166 -25.95 -6.75 -18.00
C ARG A 166 -25.78 -8.18 -18.54
N LYS A 167 -25.93 -9.19 -17.69
CA LYS A 167 -26.24 -10.53 -18.17
C LYS A 167 -27.61 -10.44 -18.85
N VAL A 168 -27.60 -10.46 -20.17
CA VAL A 168 -28.82 -10.65 -20.95
C VAL A 168 -28.97 -12.16 -21.07
N ASN A 169 -30.00 -12.72 -20.46
CA ASN A 169 -30.41 -14.09 -20.79
C ASN A 169 -30.98 -14.01 -22.20
N ILE A 170 -30.17 -14.39 -23.19
CA ILE A 170 -30.67 -14.60 -24.54
C ILE A 170 -31.30 -15.98 -24.50
N ASN A 171 -32.64 -16.03 -24.47
CA ASN A 171 -33.33 -17.27 -24.80
C ASN A 171 -33.13 -17.46 -26.30
N LEU A 172 -32.18 -18.30 -26.67
CA LEU A 172 -32.04 -18.75 -28.04
C LEU A 172 -33.09 -19.85 -28.18
N ASP A 173 -34.30 -19.48 -28.63
CA ASP A 173 -35.32 -20.43 -29.07
C ASP A 173 -34.84 -21.09 -30.38
N LEU A 174 -33.78 -21.90 -30.27
CA LEU A 174 -33.19 -22.74 -31.31
C LEU A 174 -33.44 -24.21 -30.98
#